data_AF-A0A800DBB7-F1
#
_entry.id   AF-A0A800DBB7-F1
#
_cell.length_a   1.000
_cell.length_b   1.000
_cell.length_c   1.000
_cell.angle_alpha   90.00
_cell.angle_beta   90.00
_cell.angle_gamma   90.00
#
_symmetry.space_group_name_H-M   'P 1'
#
loop_
_entity.id
_entity.type
_entity.pdbx_description
1 polymer ?
#
loop_
_entity_poly.entity_id
_entity_poly.type
_entity_poly.pdbx_seq_one_letter_code
_entity_poly.pdbx_strand_id
1 'polypeptide(L)'
;MVRRGGNAYRPSTAPPDARVINNLPGLYPVEDWRVCYWAVQDDGSLREYAVTIQLPAGYTAVCPKIWPGEPGCVLRVRRWGVACRPSILEQSGFDPFAILGPESSDEMLMSIYFAATHFDLPGGFVIADPDYLLLLFDPEGVLKGSSSWGISYLGALAYLVSDGRVASDFQRTRREAPRLYRDAVADLLDCLRGTAPHRRFVIE
;
A
#
# COMPACT_ATOMS: atom_id res chain seq x y z
N MET A 1 22.88 -13.69 17.63
CA MET A 1 21.46 -13.33 17.87
C MET A 1 21.19 -11.99 17.21
N VAL A 2 20.53 -11.98 16.05
CA VAL A 2 20.20 -10.73 15.36
C VAL A 2 18.94 -10.15 16.01
N ARG A 3 19.08 -8.97 16.65
CA ARG A 3 17.94 -8.15 17.06
C ARG A 3 17.18 -7.75 15.78
N ARG A 4 16.08 -8.43 15.50
CA ARG A 4 15.06 -7.98 14.54
C ARG A 4 14.41 -6.73 15.13
N GLY A 5 14.88 -5.55 14.73
CA GLY A 5 14.16 -4.30 14.97
C GLY A 5 12.78 -4.40 14.34
N GLY A 6 11.74 -3.96 15.06
CA GLY A 6 10.38 -3.89 14.53
C GLY A 6 10.34 -3.14 13.20
N ASN A 7 9.62 -3.69 12.22
CA ASN A 7 9.64 -3.34 10.78
C ASN A 7 10.76 -3.95 9.92
N ALA A 8 11.35 -5.07 10.35
CA ALA A 8 12.12 -5.93 9.46
C ALA A 8 11.31 -6.31 8.21
N TYR A 9 11.90 -6.03 7.04
CA TYR A 9 11.50 -6.38 5.69
C TYR A 9 10.67 -7.67 5.62
N ARG A 10 9.39 -7.55 5.25
CA ARG A 10 8.65 -8.68 4.70
C ARG A 10 8.25 -8.35 3.25
N PRO A 11 8.42 -9.28 2.30
CA PRO A 11 7.81 -9.13 0.98
C PRO A 11 6.28 -9.13 1.12
N SER A 12 5.60 -8.61 0.09
CA SER A 12 4.16 -8.80 -0.05
C SER A 12 3.83 -10.28 0.05
N THR A 13 2.81 -10.63 0.83
CA THR A 13 2.31 -12.02 0.87
C THR A 13 1.35 -12.34 -0.28
N ALA A 14 1.00 -11.36 -1.11
CA ALA A 14 0.16 -11.58 -2.28
C ALA A 14 0.98 -12.26 -3.41
N PRO A 15 0.47 -13.36 -4.00
CA PRO A 15 1.09 -13.98 -5.17
C PRO A 15 1.27 -12.98 -6.31
N PRO A 16 2.42 -12.94 -7.03
CA PRO A 16 2.67 -11.96 -8.09
C PRO A 16 1.64 -11.94 -9.23
N ASP A 17 0.97 -13.06 -9.46
CA ASP A 17 -0.06 -13.28 -10.47
C ASP A 17 -1.49 -13.19 -9.93
N ALA A 18 -1.67 -12.88 -8.64
CA ALA A 18 -2.97 -12.76 -8.01
C ALA A 18 -3.84 -11.70 -8.74
N ARG A 19 -5.05 -12.12 -9.09
CA ARG A 19 -6.09 -11.25 -9.66
C ARG A 19 -7.12 -10.82 -8.64
N VAL A 20 -7.35 -11.68 -7.65
CA VAL A 20 -8.31 -11.47 -6.56
C VAL A 20 -7.59 -11.72 -5.24
N ILE A 21 -7.77 -10.82 -4.28
CA ILE A 21 -7.13 -10.88 -2.96
C ILE A 21 -8.24 -10.90 -1.90
N ASN A 22 -8.28 -11.98 -1.14
CA ASN A 22 -9.17 -12.14 0.00
C ASN A 22 -8.39 -12.76 1.15
N ASN A 23 -8.28 -12.04 2.25
CA ASN A 23 -7.54 -12.50 3.42
C ASN A 23 -8.31 -13.53 4.25
N LEU A 24 -9.65 -13.58 4.13
CA LEU A 24 -10.57 -14.39 4.93
C LEU A 24 -11.65 -15.03 4.04
N PRO A 25 -11.26 -15.88 3.06
CA PRO A 25 -12.19 -16.42 2.07
C PRO A 25 -13.28 -17.28 2.72
N GLY A 26 -14.54 -16.99 2.35
CA GLY A 26 -15.70 -17.76 2.80
C GLY A 26 -16.18 -17.48 4.22
N LEU A 27 -15.54 -16.56 4.96
CA LEU A 27 -15.92 -16.26 6.36
C LEU A 27 -17.03 -15.21 6.47
N TYR A 28 -17.25 -14.39 5.45
CA TYR A 28 -18.31 -13.38 5.38
C TYR A 28 -18.64 -13.03 3.93
N PRO A 29 -19.84 -12.48 3.66
CA PRO A 29 -20.18 -11.94 2.35
C PRO A 29 -19.24 -10.80 1.95
N VAL A 30 -18.84 -10.76 0.68
CA VAL A 30 -17.87 -9.79 0.16
C VAL A 30 -18.37 -9.06 -1.08
N GLU A 31 -17.75 -7.92 -1.34
CA GLU A 31 -17.86 -7.13 -2.57
C GLU A 31 -16.51 -7.14 -3.30
N ASP A 32 -16.54 -7.16 -4.64
CA ASP A 32 -15.34 -7.13 -5.47
C ASP A 32 -14.94 -5.69 -5.80
N TRP A 33 -13.86 -5.22 -5.19
CA TRP A 33 -13.38 -3.85 -5.32
C TRP A 33 -12.10 -3.81 -6.16
N ARG A 34 -12.04 -2.91 -7.14
CA ARG A 34 -10.87 -2.79 -8.01
C ARG A 34 -9.89 -1.76 -7.47
N VAL A 35 -8.67 -2.17 -7.16
CA VAL A 35 -7.57 -1.27 -6.81
C VAL A 35 -6.62 -1.12 -8.00
N CYS A 36 -6.33 0.13 -8.37
CA CYS A 36 -5.32 0.50 -9.37
C CYS A 36 -4.20 1.24 -8.65
N TYR A 37 -2.95 0.81 -8.85
CA TYR A 37 -1.80 1.31 -8.08
C TYR A 37 -0.49 1.17 -8.86
N TRP A 38 0.54 1.83 -8.32
CA TRP A 38 1.90 1.78 -8.85
C TRP A 38 2.81 1.05 -7.90
N ALA A 39 3.71 0.24 -8.45
CA ALA A 39 4.76 -0.42 -7.70
C ALA A 39 6.11 -0.29 -8.40
N VAL A 40 7.14 -0.06 -7.59
CA VAL A 40 8.54 -0.01 -8.01
C VAL A 40 9.11 -1.41 -7.92
N GLN A 41 9.63 -1.92 -9.03
CA GLN A 41 10.25 -3.24 -9.10
C GLN A 41 11.69 -3.19 -8.57
N ASP A 42 12.31 -4.36 -8.38
CA ASP A 42 13.66 -4.48 -7.82
C ASP A 42 14.74 -3.78 -8.67
N ASP A 43 14.52 -3.63 -9.98
CA ASP A 43 15.39 -2.88 -10.91
C ASP A 43 15.11 -1.36 -10.93
N GLY A 44 14.21 -0.89 -10.06
CA GLY A 44 13.76 0.50 -9.98
C GLY A 44 12.72 0.88 -11.04
N SER A 45 12.32 -0.01 -11.94
CA SER A 45 11.27 0.28 -12.93
C SER A 45 9.90 0.50 -12.26
N LEU A 46 9.12 1.41 -12.83
CA LEU A 46 7.75 1.65 -12.41
C LEU A 46 6.80 0.77 -13.21
N ARG A 47 5.86 0.13 -12.52
CA ARG A 47 4.81 -0.65 -13.14
C ARG A 47 3.45 -0.36 -12.52
N GLU A 48 2.47 -0.17 -13.38
CA GLU A 48 1.07 -0.06 -13.01
C GLU A 48 0.45 -1.46 -12.84
N TYR A 49 -0.39 -1.59 -11.83
CA TYR A 49 -1.15 -2.79 -11.53
C TYR A 49 -2.62 -2.45 -11.32
N ALA A 50 -3.47 -3.42 -11.65
CA ALA A 50 -4.87 -3.42 -11.27
C ALA A 50 -5.28 -4.82 -10.81
N VAL A 51 -5.82 -4.91 -9.60
CA VAL A 51 -6.30 -6.17 -9.00
C VAL A 51 -7.63 -5.95 -8.28
N THR A 52 -8.33 -7.05 -8.00
CA THR A 52 -9.53 -7.05 -7.18
C THR A 52 -9.16 -7.38 -5.74
N ILE A 53 -9.62 -6.58 -4.78
CA ILE A 53 -9.63 -6.93 -3.35
C ILE A 53 -11.07 -7.21 -2.94
N GLN A 54 -11.27 -8.19 -2.07
CA GLN A 54 -12.61 -8.52 -1.56
C GLN A 54 -12.81 -7.88 -0.19
N LEU A 55 -13.61 -6.81 -0.16
CA LEU A 55 -14.00 -6.11 1.06
C LEU A 55 -15.30 -6.68 1.61
N PRO A 56 -15.58 -6.61 2.93
CA PRO A 56 -16.86 -7.05 3.48
C PRO A 56 -18.05 -6.36 2.82
N ALA A 57 -19.14 -7.09 2.61
CA ALA A 57 -20.36 -6.53 2.04
C ALA A 57 -20.92 -5.38 2.90
N GLY A 58 -21.47 -4.36 2.24
CA GLY A 58 -21.93 -3.11 2.85
C GLY A 58 -20.90 -1.97 2.75
N TYR A 59 -19.65 -2.26 2.37
CA TYR A 59 -18.62 -1.24 2.19
C TYR A 59 -19.02 -0.20 1.12
N THR A 60 -19.67 -0.65 0.04
CA THR A 60 -20.07 0.21 -1.09
C THR A 60 -21.13 1.23 -0.69
N ALA A 61 -22.06 0.81 0.16
CA ALA A 61 -23.15 1.64 0.65
C ALA A 61 -22.67 2.75 1.59
N VAL A 62 -21.61 2.47 2.37
CA VAL A 62 -21.08 3.42 3.37
C VAL A 62 -20.00 4.33 2.79
N CYS A 63 -19.10 3.81 1.94
CA CYS A 63 -18.01 4.62 1.43
C CYS A 63 -18.55 5.69 0.44
N PRO A 64 -18.20 6.98 0.61
CA PRO A 64 -18.70 8.04 -0.26
C PRO A 64 -18.02 8.00 -1.64
N LYS A 65 -18.71 8.52 -2.66
CA LYS A 65 -18.07 8.88 -3.93
C LYS A 65 -17.11 10.04 -3.71
N ILE A 66 -15.95 9.96 -4.33
CA ILE A 66 -14.90 10.99 -4.24
C ILE A 66 -14.30 11.31 -5.61
N TRP A 67 -13.48 12.35 -5.67
CA TRP A 67 -12.58 12.63 -6.80
C TRP A 67 -11.15 12.14 -6.54
N PRO A 68 -10.33 11.93 -7.59
CA PRO A 68 -8.92 11.55 -7.41
C PRO A 68 -8.16 12.55 -6.53
N GLY A 69 -7.45 12.04 -5.52
CA GLY A 69 -6.71 12.83 -4.54
C GLY A 69 -7.52 13.25 -3.30
N GLU A 70 -8.84 13.08 -3.32
CA GLU A 70 -9.68 13.33 -2.15
C GLU A 70 -9.66 12.15 -1.16
N PRO A 71 -9.83 12.42 0.15
CA PRO A 71 -9.92 11.37 1.15
C PRO A 71 -11.21 10.56 0.96
N GLY A 72 -11.07 9.23 0.90
CA GLY A 72 -12.18 8.27 0.81
C GLY A 72 -11.97 7.06 1.72
N CYS A 73 -12.35 5.86 1.28
CA CYS A 73 -12.21 4.64 2.09
C CYS A 73 -10.76 4.21 2.34
N VAL A 74 -9.79 4.71 1.57
CA VAL A 74 -8.38 4.40 1.78
C VAL A 74 -7.88 5.15 3.02
N LEU A 75 -7.34 4.41 3.99
CA LEU A 75 -6.71 4.97 5.18
C LEU A 75 -5.25 5.35 4.89
N ARG A 76 -4.50 4.44 4.28
CA ARG A 76 -3.10 4.65 3.91
C ARG A 76 -2.63 3.62 2.88
N VAL A 77 -1.63 4.02 2.11
CA VAL A 77 -0.83 3.10 1.30
C VAL A 77 0.34 2.59 2.14
N ARG A 78 0.53 1.29 2.12
CA ARG A 78 1.61 0.57 2.80
C ARG A 78 2.63 0.15 1.75
N ARG A 79 3.84 -0.12 2.19
CA ARG A 79 4.98 -0.54 1.36
C ARG A 79 4.69 -1.74 0.44
N TRP A 80 3.77 -2.62 0.86
CA TRP A 80 3.38 -3.85 0.16
C TRP A 80 1.87 -3.92 -0.09
N GLY A 81 1.12 -2.82 0.07
CA GLY A 81 -0.31 -2.87 -0.18
C GLY A 81 -1.11 -1.68 0.32
N VAL A 82 -2.36 -1.92 0.69
CA VAL A 82 -3.32 -0.88 1.04
C VAL A 82 -4.07 -1.21 2.32
N ALA A 83 -4.34 -0.18 3.11
CA ALA A 83 -5.24 -0.26 4.25
C ALA A 83 -6.46 0.60 3.98
N CYS A 84 -7.65 -0.01 4.07
CA CYS A 84 -8.91 0.69 4.07
C CYS A 84 -9.31 1.08 5.50
N ARG A 85 -10.21 2.06 5.66
CA ARG A 85 -10.62 2.58 6.97
C ARG A 85 -11.43 1.53 7.74
N PRO A 86 -10.99 1.12 8.95
CA PRO A 86 -11.77 0.20 9.79
C PRO A 86 -13.11 0.78 10.24
N SER A 87 -13.21 2.10 10.41
CA SER A 87 -14.46 2.77 10.80
C SER A 87 -15.61 2.55 9.81
N ILE A 88 -15.32 2.17 8.56
CA ILE A 88 -16.35 1.81 7.57
C ILE A 88 -16.95 0.44 7.89
N LEU A 89 -16.17 -0.49 8.45
CA LEU A 89 -16.68 -1.80 8.87
C LEU A 89 -17.76 -1.67 9.94
N GLU A 90 -17.50 -0.86 10.96
CA GLU A 90 -18.46 -0.57 12.03
C GLU A 90 -19.79 -0.01 11.47
N GLN A 91 -19.70 0.91 10.51
CA GLN A 91 -20.87 1.52 9.87
C GLN A 91 -21.60 0.58 8.90
N SER A 92 -20.88 -0.37 8.30
CA SER A 92 -21.47 -1.37 7.38
C SER A 92 -22.21 -2.50 8.10
N GLY A 93 -22.13 -2.56 9.43
CA GLY A 93 -22.70 -3.66 10.22
C GLY A 93 -21.86 -4.94 10.14
N PHE A 94 -20.56 -4.82 9.86
CA PHE A 94 -19.64 -5.96 9.90
C PHE A 94 -19.57 -6.54 11.31
N ASP A 95 -19.92 -7.82 11.45
CA ASP A 95 -19.92 -8.52 12.73
C ASP A 95 -18.74 -9.51 12.81
N PRO A 96 -17.64 -9.16 13.51
CA PRO A 96 -16.52 -10.09 13.70
C PRO A 96 -16.86 -11.27 14.62
N PHE A 97 -17.90 -11.16 15.47
CA PHE A 97 -18.29 -12.26 16.36
C PHE A 97 -19.00 -13.39 15.61
N ALA A 98 -19.64 -13.10 14.48
CA ALA A 98 -20.15 -14.13 13.59
C ALA A 98 -19.05 -15.07 13.06
N ILE A 99 -17.79 -14.62 13.05
CA ILE A 99 -16.62 -15.37 12.59
C ILE A 99 -15.93 -16.08 13.77
N LEU A 100 -15.69 -15.36 14.87
CA LEU A 100 -14.85 -15.85 15.97
C LEU A 100 -15.66 -16.49 17.13
N GLY A 101 -16.95 -16.14 17.26
CA GLY A 101 -17.79 -16.48 18.40
C GLY A 101 -17.71 -15.44 19.54
N PRO A 102 -18.71 -15.39 20.43
CA PRO A 102 -18.89 -14.31 21.41
C PRO A 102 -17.81 -14.22 22.49
N GLU A 103 -17.14 -15.33 22.80
CA GLU A 103 -16.11 -15.43 23.86
C GLU A 103 -14.69 -15.06 23.38
N SER A 104 -14.58 -14.43 22.21
CA SER A 104 -13.30 -14.14 21.57
C SER A 104 -12.59 -12.97 22.23
N SER A 105 -11.25 -13.04 22.30
CA SER A 105 -10.44 -11.96 22.85
C SER A 105 -10.38 -10.74 21.93
N ASP A 106 -10.12 -9.56 22.52
CA ASP A 106 -9.91 -8.31 21.78
C ASP A 106 -8.79 -8.42 20.73
N GLU A 107 -7.73 -9.19 21.03
CA GLU A 107 -6.64 -9.42 20.08
C GLU A 107 -7.13 -10.15 18.82
N MET A 108 -7.97 -11.19 18.99
CA MET A 108 -8.55 -11.91 17.86
C MET A 108 -9.51 -11.01 17.08
N LEU A 109 -10.33 -10.21 17.76
CA LEU A 109 -11.22 -9.24 17.11
C LEU A 109 -10.42 -8.26 16.24
N MET A 110 -9.35 -7.67 16.80
CA MET A 110 -8.48 -6.77 16.05
C MET A 110 -7.82 -7.46 14.85
N SER A 111 -7.40 -8.72 15.00
CA SER A 111 -6.82 -9.48 13.89
C SER A 111 -7.79 -9.62 12.71
N ILE A 112 -9.09 -9.82 12.97
CA ILE A 112 -10.14 -9.90 11.95
C ILE A 112 -10.38 -8.54 11.30
N TYR A 113 -10.48 -7.45 12.08
CA TYR A 113 -10.60 -6.10 11.52
C TYR A 113 -9.43 -5.74 10.60
N PHE A 114 -8.20 -6.07 11.00
CA PHE A 114 -7.03 -5.86 10.16
C PHE A 114 -7.06 -6.73 8.91
N ALA A 115 -7.36 -8.02 9.05
CA ALA A 115 -7.47 -8.92 7.90
C ALA A 115 -8.58 -8.50 6.93
N ALA A 116 -9.70 -7.95 7.40
CA ALA A 116 -10.80 -7.48 6.55
C ALA A 116 -10.51 -6.15 5.83
N THR A 117 -9.48 -5.38 6.24
CA THR A 117 -9.22 -4.04 5.70
C THR A 117 -7.81 -3.80 5.17
N HIS A 118 -6.84 -4.65 5.52
CA HIS A 118 -5.44 -4.49 5.14
C HIS A 118 -5.04 -5.58 4.17
N PHE A 119 -4.84 -5.19 2.92
CA PHE A 119 -4.48 -6.10 1.84
C PHE A 119 -3.03 -5.88 1.45
N ASP A 120 -2.27 -6.97 1.41
CA ASP A 120 -1.03 -6.98 0.66
C ASP A 120 -1.39 -7.06 -0.84
N LEU A 121 -0.70 -6.31 -1.69
CA LEU A 121 -0.93 -6.21 -3.13
C LEU A 121 0.25 -6.84 -3.89
N PRO A 122 0.02 -7.44 -5.08
CA PRO A 122 1.09 -8.04 -5.84
C PRO A 122 2.07 -7.02 -6.43
N GLY A 123 3.24 -7.51 -6.80
CA GLY A 123 4.33 -6.69 -7.33
C GLY A 123 5.35 -6.30 -6.27
N GLY A 124 6.18 -5.31 -6.61
CA GLY A 124 7.25 -4.82 -5.76
C GLY A 124 6.76 -3.81 -4.72
N PHE A 125 7.50 -2.72 -4.59
CA PHE A 125 7.28 -1.71 -3.58
C PHE A 125 6.14 -0.77 -3.97
N VAL A 126 5.00 -0.84 -3.30
CA VAL A 126 3.83 -0.01 -3.58
C VAL A 126 4.09 1.44 -3.18
N ILE A 127 3.84 2.36 -4.10
CA ILE A 127 4.00 3.81 -3.90
C ILE A 127 2.66 4.53 -4.03
N ALA A 128 2.58 5.71 -3.44
CA ALA A 128 1.49 6.64 -3.67
C ALA A 128 1.98 8.07 -3.49
N ASP A 129 1.91 8.84 -4.56
CA ASP A 129 2.17 10.27 -4.56
C ASP A 129 1.29 10.96 -5.64
N PRO A 130 1.28 12.29 -5.75
CA PRO A 130 0.41 12.97 -6.72
C PRO A 130 0.65 12.61 -8.20
N ASP A 131 1.82 12.06 -8.56
CA ASP A 131 2.10 11.58 -9.92
C ASP A 131 1.70 10.11 -10.08
N TYR A 132 1.69 9.34 -8.98
CA TYR A 132 1.38 7.91 -8.92
C TYR A 132 0.27 7.63 -7.91
N LEU A 133 -0.98 7.98 -8.25
CA LEU A 133 -2.12 7.78 -7.35
C LEU A 133 -2.44 6.29 -7.15
N LEU A 134 -2.83 5.94 -5.94
CA LEU A 134 -3.62 4.73 -5.70
C LEU A 134 -5.11 5.10 -5.81
N LEU A 135 -5.86 4.29 -6.55
CA LEU A 135 -7.30 4.45 -6.78
C LEU A 135 -8.03 3.17 -6.39
N LEU A 136 -9.17 3.30 -5.73
CA LEU A 136 -10.01 2.20 -5.28
C LEU A 136 -11.46 2.45 -5.72
N PHE A 137 -11.93 1.55 -6.58
CA PHE A 137 -13.26 1.57 -7.18
C PHE A 137 -14.13 0.48 -6.59
N ASP A 138 -15.39 0.80 -6.35
CA ASP A 138 -16.40 -0.16 -5.92
C ASP A 138 -16.82 -1.11 -7.06
N PRO A 139 -17.69 -2.11 -6.79
CA PRO A 139 -18.16 -3.05 -7.81
C PRO A 139 -18.87 -2.38 -9.01
N GLU A 140 -19.40 -1.17 -8.82
CA GLU A 140 -20.12 -0.39 -9.82
C GLU A 140 -19.17 0.50 -10.66
N GLY A 141 -17.87 0.50 -10.33
CA GLY A 141 -16.85 1.31 -10.99
C GLY A 141 -16.80 2.75 -10.51
N VAL A 142 -17.43 3.08 -9.38
CA VAL A 142 -17.39 4.40 -8.77
C VAL A 142 -16.11 4.54 -7.96
N LEU A 143 -15.41 5.65 -8.12
CA LEU A 143 -14.24 5.96 -7.29
C LEU A 143 -14.70 6.32 -5.87
N LYS A 144 -14.23 5.56 -4.89
CA LYS A 144 -14.59 5.69 -3.49
C LYS A 144 -13.38 5.85 -2.58
N GLY A 145 -12.20 5.42 -3.03
CA GLY A 145 -10.95 5.60 -2.30
C GLY A 145 -9.83 6.09 -3.19
N SER A 146 -9.01 6.99 -2.68
CA SER A 146 -7.82 7.45 -3.36
C SER A 146 -6.72 7.76 -2.36
N SER A 147 -5.47 7.69 -2.80
CA SER A 147 -4.35 8.23 -2.03
C SER A 147 -3.28 8.81 -2.95
N SER A 148 -2.96 10.07 -2.67
CA SER A 148 -1.77 10.77 -3.19
C SER A 148 -0.69 10.92 -2.11
N TRP A 149 -0.84 10.20 -0.99
CA TRP A 149 0.02 10.35 0.18
C TRP A 149 0.41 8.98 0.71
N GLY A 150 1.63 8.59 0.37
CA GLY A 150 2.29 7.37 0.79
C GLY A 150 3.79 7.50 0.58
N ILE A 151 4.47 6.39 0.34
CA ILE A 151 5.89 6.42 0.00
C ILE A 151 6.02 6.88 -1.44
N SER A 152 6.89 7.85 -1.71
CA SER A 152 7.14 8.35 -3.08
C SER A 152 8.10 7.43 -3.84
N TYR A 153 8.25 7.66 -5.15
CA TYR A 153 9.20 6.90 -5.98
C TYR A 153 10.64 6.97 -5.43
N LEU A 154 11.13 8.15 -5.06
CA LEU A 154 12.43 8.32 -4.42
C LEU A 154 12.56 7.52 -3.12
N GLY A 155 11.49 7.47 -2.31
CA GLY A 155 11.50 6.68 -1.07
C GLY A 155 11.62 5.18 -1.31
N ALA A 156 10.95 4.67 -2.34
CA ALA A 156 11.10 3.28 -2.76
C ALA A 156 12.52 3.00 -3.27
N LEU A 157 13.09 3.85 -4.14
CA LEU A 157 14.45 3.69 -4.65
C LEU A 157 15.50 3.74 -3.52
N ALA A 158 15.38 4.68 -2.59
CA ALA A 158 16.27 4.81 -1.45
C ALA A 158 16.21 3.56 -0.56
N TYR A 159 15.03 2.99 -0.39
CA TYR A 159 14.87 1.74 0.32
C TYR A 159 15.57 0.58 -0.41
N LEU A 160 15.35 0.43 -1.71
CA LEU A 160 15.93 -0.65 -2.52
C LEU A 160 17.47 -0.56 -2.55
N VAL A 161 18.05 0.60 -2.86
CA VAL A 161 19.51 0.81 -2.90
C VAL A 161 20.17 0.57 -1.56
N SER A 162 19.49 0.95 -0.47
CA SER A 162 20.06 0.88 0.88
C SER A 162 19.87 -0.47 1.56
N ASP A 163 19.23 -1.44 0.91
CA ASP A 163 18.78 -2.70 1.50
C ASP A 163 17.92 -2.46 2.77
N GLY A 164 16.98 -1.54 2.64
CA GLY A 164 16.00 -1.20 3.66
C GLY A 164 16.49 -0.35 4.82
N ARG A 165 17.75 0.11 4.81
CA ARG A 165 18.31 1.00 5.85
C ARG A 165 17.70 2.40 5.81
N VAL A 166 17.23 2.85 4.65
CA VAL A 166 16.54 4.14 4.48
C VAL A 166 15.06 3.89 4.22
N ALA A 167 14.22 4.25 5.20
CA ALA A 167 12.76 4.10 5.12
C ALA A 167 12.08 5.45 5.35
N SER A 168 12.16 6.33 4.35
CA SER A 168 11.53 7.65 4.34
C SER A 168 10.64 7.80 3.10
N ASP A 169 9.57 8.59 3.20
CA ASP A 169 8.64 8.81 2.10
C ASP A 169 9.15 9.82 1.06
N PHE A 170 10.07 10.71 1.44
CA PHE A 170 10.59 11.83 0.64
C PHE A 170 9.52 12.76 0.02
N GLN A 171 8.29 12.78 0.56
CA GLN A 171 7.19 13.61 0.06
C GLN A 171 7.50 15.10 0.24
N ARG A 172 8.16 15.45 1.35
CA ARG A 172 8.58 16.84 1.61
C ARG A 172 9.59 17.32 0.57
N THR A 173 10.62 16.53 0.28
CA THR A 173 11.64 16.86 -0.74
C THR A 173 11.00 17.01 -2.11
N ARG A 174 10.05 16.13 -2.48
CA ARG A 174 9.29 16.25 -3.73
C ARG A 174 8.60 17.60 -3.85
N ARG A 175 7.93 18.04 -2.77
CA ARG A 175 7.14 19.29 -2.74
C ARG A 175 8.02 20.54 -2.70
N GLU A 176 9.05 20.54 -1.86
CA GLU A 176 9.83 21.74 -1.53
C GLU A 176 11.09 21.89 -2.39
N ALA A 177 11.62 20.79 -2.95
CA ALA A 177 12.84 20.78 -3.77
C ALA A 177 12.72 19.80 -4.97
N PRO A 178 11.80 20.04 -5.92
CA PRO A 178 11.48 19.09 -7.00
C PRO A 178 12.65 18.79 -7.95
N ARG A 179 13.62 19.72 -8.10
CA ARG A 179 14.85 19.46 -8.87
C ARG A 179 15.74 18.43 -8.16
N LEU A 180 16.05 18.68 -6.89
CA LEU A 180 16.79 17.75 -6.03
C LEU A 180 16.13 16.37 -5.97
N TYR A 181 14.80 16.33 -5.90
CA TYR A 181 14.05 15.07 -5.95
C TYR A 181 14.34 14.28 -7.23
N ARG A 182 14.27 14.94 -8.41
CA ARG A 182 14.53 14.28 -9.70
C ARG A 182 15.99 13.86 -9.86
N ASP A 183 16.92 14.71 -9.44
CA ASP A 183 18.35 14.42 -9.49
C ASP A 183 18.67 13.20 -8.62
N ALA A 184 18.13 13.14 -7.39
CA ALA A 184 18.29 11.99 -6.50
C ALA A 184 17.63 10.71 -7.06
N VAL A 185 16.47 10.82 -7.73
CA VAL A 185 15.86 9.67 -8.42
C VAL A 185 16.80 9.13 -9.51
N ALA A 186 17.39 10.01 -10.33
CA ALA A 186 18.33 9.61 -11.37
C ALA A 186 19.57 8.92 -10.79
N ASP A 187 20.18 9.51 -9.77
CA ASP A 187 21.36 8.96 -9.10
C ASP A 187 21.09 7.56 -8.51
N LEU A 188 19.95 7.37 -7.85
CA LEU A 188 19.60 6.07 -7.26
C LEU A 188 19.24 5.03 -8.31
N LEU A 189 18.63 5.43 -9.43
CA LEU A 189 18.41 4.54 -10.57
C LEU A 189 19.73 4.06 -11.19
N ASP A 190 20.70 4.95 -11.33
CA ASP A 190 22.04 4.57 -11.80
C ASP A 190 22.73 3.63 -10.81
N CYS A 191 22.54 3.83 -9.51
CA CYS A 191 23.04 2.91 -8.49
C CYS A 191 22.41 1.52 -8.61
N LEU A 192 21.09 1.41 -8.75
CA LEU A 192 20.38 0.12 -8.90
C LEU A 192 20.79 -0.63 -10.17
N ARG A 193 20.99 0.10 -11.27
CA ARG A 193 21.35 -0.49 -12.58
C ARG A 193 22.83 -0.82 -12.70
N GLY A 194 23.64 -0.48 -11.69
CA GLY A 194 25.09 -0.65 -11.73
C GLY A 194 25.78 0.28 -12.74
N THR A 195 25.13 1.36 -13.17
CA THR A 195 25.67 2.36 -14.09
C THR A 195 26.30 3.55 -13.38
N ALA A 196 26.10 3.66 -12.06
CA ALA A 196 26.75 4.68 -11.25
C ALA A 196 28.28 4.45 -11.22
N PRO A 197 29.11 5.44 -11.61
CA PRO A 197 30.52 5.40 -11.24
C PRO A 197 30.60 5.40 -9.71
N HIS A 198 31.48 4.59 -9.12
CA HIS A 198 31.71 4.54 -7.66
C HIS A 198 32.07 5.92 -7.09
N ARG A 199 31.08 6.80 -6.89
CA ARG A 199 31.22 7.99 -6.07
C ARG A 199 31.06 7.51 -4.63
N ARG A 200 32.19 7.23 -4.00
CA ARG A 200 32.29 7.19 -2.54
C ARG A 200 31.72 8.51 -2.04
N PHE A 201 30.51 8.50 -1.51
CA PHE A 201 30.03 9.58 -0.66
C PHE A 201 30.93 9.56 0.59
N VAL A 202 31.98 10.37 0.55
CA VAL A 202 32.75 10.73 1.74
C VAL A 202 31.88 11.74 2.47
N ILE A 203 31.31 11.31 3.60
CA ILE A 203 30.71 12.21 4.57
C ILE A 203 31.88 12.62 5.47
N GLU A 204 32.31 13.88 5.36
CA GLU A 204 33.07 14.57 6.42
C GLU A 204 32.10 15.12 7.46
#